data_AF-A0A6I5NWQ5-F1
#
_entry.id   AF-A0A6I5NWQ5-F1
#
_cell.length_a   1.000
_cell.length_b   1.000
_cell.length_c   1.000
_cell.angle_alpha   90.00
_cell.angle_beta   90.00
_cell.angle_gamma   90.00
#
_symmetry.space_group_name_H-M   'P 1'
#
loop_
_entity.id
_entity.type
_entity.pdbx_description
1 polymer ?
#
loop_
_entity_poly.entity_id
_entity_poly.type
_entity_poly.pdbx_seq_one_letter_code
_entity_poly.pdbx_strand_id
1 'polypeptide(L)'
;MNRKVKLALDIIVGAVIPILILNNLNEQLGTVTTYIVAALVPVAWILLDTCCITRRFNFITSYVGMFAILRGLLAFWFVDGIQFAFKDSIGSIFSVVVFGLSIMLGKPIMYYFLMQGMSPDSLEQEKSLKALLAESKVYGALVKSTKILLFISLVASVTNFLLNFQIVVADFGTTAFNQQVAQVNAITQVTFTVLEFLGAGIAAVLIRRAMYYYLPTEDGKEQDDSDFWDLLQLRDHQQIAADS
;
A
#
# COMPACT_ATOMS: atom_id res chain seq x y z
N MET A 1 21.16 5.47 -2.70
CA MET A 1 20.42 6.68 -3.14
C MET A 1 19.84 7.38 -1.91
N ASN A 2 19.83 8.72 -1.88
CA ASN A 2 19.23 9.49 -0.78
C ASN A 2 17.71 9.25 -0.72
N ARG A 3 17.14 9.08 0.49
CA ARG A 3 15.70 8.81 0.71
C ARG A 3 14.78 9.86 0.09
N LYS A 4 15.16 11.15 0.16
CA LYS A 4 14.39 12.25 -0.46
C LYS A 4 14.38 12.14 -1.98
N VAL A 5 15.53 11.79 -2.57
CA VAL A 5 15.67 11.60 -4.02
C VAL A 5 14.87 10.38 -4.48
N LYS A 6 14.88 9.30 -3.70
CA LYS A 6 14.05 8.11 -3.96
C LYS A 6 12.57 8.48 -4.02
N LEU A 7 12.07 9.15 -2.98
CA LEU A 7 10.66 9.58 -2.92
C LEU A 7 10.28 10.48 -4.10
N ALA A 8 11.15 11.43 -4.47
CA ALA A 8 10.89 12.30 -5.62
C ALA A 8 10.82 11.51 -6.93
N LEU A 9 11.74 10.55 -7.13
CA LEU A 9 11.71 9.67 -8.31
C LEU A 9 10.47 8.78 -8.34
N ASP A 10 10.07 8.21 -7.20
CA ASP A 10 8.87 7.38 -7.11
C ASP A 10 7.61 8.16 -7.52
N ILE A 11 7.50 9.43 -7.10
CA ILE A 11 6.39 10.30 -7.49
C ILE A 11 6.48 10.68 -8.97
N ILE A 12 7.64 11.10 -9.46
CA ILE A 12 7.79 11.54 -10.85
C ILE A 12 7.52 10.38 -11.82
N VAL A 13 8.17 9.23 -11.60
CA VAL A 13 8.06 8.06 -12.48
C VAL A 13 6.71 7.36 -12.32
N GLY A 14 6.18 7.31 -11.09
CA GLY A 14 4.89 6.67 -10.81
C GLY A 14 3.67 7.52 -11.16
N ALA A 15 3.79 8.85 -11.21
CA ALA A 15 2.65 9.76 -11.39
C ALA A 15 2.77 10.67 -12.61
N VAL A 16 3.85 11.43 -12.67
CA VAL A 16 3.96 12.55 -13.62
C VAL A 16 4.26 12.05 -15.02
N ILE A 17 5.23 11.14 -15.17
CA ILE A 17 5.66 10.65 -16.49
C ILE A 17 4.53 9.97 -17.26
N PRO A 18 3.75 9.02 -16.69
CA PRO A 18 2.65 8.38 -17.42
C PRO A 18 1.63 9.37 -17.97
N ILE A 19 1.26 10.39 -17.17
CA ILE A 19 0.31 11.44 -17.56
C ILE A 19 0.88 12.28 -18.72
N LEU A 20 2.17 12.65 -18.65
CA LEU A 20 2.82 13.40 -19.73
C LEU A 20 2.88 12.58 -21.02
N ILE A 21 3.16 11.28 -20.93
CA ILE A 21 3.18 10.37 -22.10
C ILE A 21 1.78 10.33 -22.73
N LEU A 22 0.74 10.07 -21.94
CA LEU A 22 -0.65 9.98 -22.44
C LEU A 22 -1.15 11.26 -23.10
N ASN A 23 -0.70 12.43 -22.64
CA ASN A 23 -1.13 13.71 -23.18
C ASN A 23 -0.37 14.14 -24.44
N ASN A 24 0.94 13.83 -24.51
CA ASN A 24 1.82 14.47 -25.49
C ASN A 24 2.36 13.56 -26.59
N LEU A 25 2.41 12.23 -26.38
CA LEU A 25 3.13 11.33 -27.29
C LEU A 25 2.28 10.59 -28.34
N ASN A 26 0.98 10.90 -28.39
CA ASN A 26 0.02 10.20 -29.26
C ASN A 26 0.38 10.30 -30.75
N GLU A 27 0.81 11.48 -31.21
CA GLU A 27 1.13 11.71 -32.63
C GLU A 27 2.43 11.00 -33.04
N GLN A 28 3.41 10.91 -32.14
CA GLN A 28 4.72 10.34 -32.47
C GLN A 28 4.74 8.81 -32.35
N LEU A 29 4.04 8.24 -31.37
CA LEU A 29 4.07 6.79 -31.09
C LEU A 29 2.84 6.04 -31.59
N GLY A 30 1.76 6.76 -31.91
CA GLY A 30 0.43 6.20 -32.05
C GLY A 30 -0.26 6.03 -30.69
N THR A 31 -1.58 6.10 -30.69
CA THR A 31 -2.43 6.10 -29.48
C THR A 31 -2.29 4.83 -28.65
N VAL A 32 -2.31 3.65 -29.29
CA VAL A 32 -2.19 2.35 -28.61
C VAL A 32 -0.82 2.18 -27.97
N THR A 33 0.26 2.48 -28.70
CA THR A 33 1.63 2.41 -28.17
C THR A 33 1.81 3.39 -27.01
N THR A 34 1.29 4.60 -27.13
CA THR A 34 1.34 5.62 -26.07
C THR A 34 0.69 5.12 -24.78
N TYR A 35 -0.49 4.49 -24.89
CA TYR A 35 -1.19 3.89 -23.75
C TYR A 35 -0.35 2.79 -23.07
N ILE A 36 0.18 1.85 -23.86
CA ILE A 36 0.98 0.73 -23.33
C ILE A 36 2.24 1.25 -22.65
N VAL A 37 2.97 2.18 -23.28
CA VAL A 37 4.19 2.76 -22.72
C VAL A 37 3.89 3.48 -21.41
N ALA A 38 2.84 4.31 -21.36
CA ALA A 38 2.44 4.99 -20.13
C ALA A 38 2.11 4.01 -19.00
N ALA A 39 1.38 2.92 -19.30
CA ALA A 39 1.01 1.91 -18.30
C ALA A 39 2.22 1.09 -17.80
N LEU A 40 3.21 0.84 -18.66
CA LEU A 40 4.39 0.06 -18.32
C LEU A 40 5.45 0.85 -17.55
N VAL A 41 5.48 2.19 -17.64
CA VAL A 41 6.49 3.00 -16.96
C VAL A 41 6.51 2.78 -15.43
N PRO A 42 5.38 2.87 -14.70
CA PRO A 42 5.36 2.63 -13.25
C PRO A 42 5.69 1.16 -12.92
N VAL A 43 5.23 0.22 -13.75
CA VAL A 43 5.47 -1.21 -13.55
C VAL A 43 6.96 -1.53 -13.68
N ALA A 44 7.60 -1.04 -14.74
CA ALA A 44 9.03 -1.20 -14.96
C ALA A 44 9.84 -0.57 -13.83
N TRP A 45 9.45 0.61 -13.35
CA TRP A 45 10.10 1.26 -12.21
C TRP A 45 10.02 0.43 -10.94
N ILE A 46 8.83 -0.05 -10.57
CA ILE A 46 8.63 -0.88 -9.37
C ILE A 46 9.42 -2.19 -9.46
N LEU A 47 9.42 -2.84 -10.62
CA LEU A 47 10.17 -4.08 -10.83
C LEU A 47 11.68 -3.84 -10.80
N LEU A 48 12.16 -2.74 -11.39
CA LEU A 48 13.58 -2.37 -11.36
C LEU A 48 14.02 -2.01 -9.93
N ASP A 49 13.22 -1.24 -9.19
CA ASP A 49 13.53 -0.94 -7.80
C ASP A 49 13.56 -2.21 -6.95
N THR A 50 12.57 -3.09 -7.11
CA THR A 50 12.46 -4.31 -6.30
C THR A 50 13.57 -5.33 -6.64
N CYS A 51 13.78 -5.61 -7.93
CA CYS A 51 14.70 -6.66 -8.38
C CYS A 51 16.15 -6.20 -8.44
N CYS A 52 16.42 -4.93 -8.78
CA CYS A 52 17.78 -4.48 -9.09
C CYS A 52 18.36 -3.53 -8.04
N ILE A 53 17.57 -2.60 -7.49
CA ILE A 53 18.05 -1.54 -6.58
C ILE A 53 17.95 -1.96 -5.11
N THR A 54 16.73 -2.18 -4.63
CA THR A 54 16.44 -2.44 -3.22
C THR A 54 16.68 -3.90 -2.86
N ARG A 55 16.44 -4.85 -3.79
CA ARG A 55 16.73 -6.30 -3.67
C ARG A 55 16.20 -6.98 -2.39
N ARG A 56 15.16 -6.42 -1.77
CA ARG A 56 14.51 -7.02 -0.60
C ARG A 56 13.22 -7.69 -1.02
N PHE A 57 13.21 -9.01 -1.10
CA PHE A 57 11.99 -9.80 -1.28
C PHE A 57 11.39 -10.07 0.10
N ASN A 58 10.41 -9.26 0.47
CA ASN A 58 9.71 -9.34 1.73
C ASN A 58 8.20 -9.25 1.45
N PHE A 59 7.34 -9.43 2.46
CA PHE A 59 5.89 -9.39 2.26
C PHE A 59 5.39 -8.11 1.55
N ILE A 60 5.85 -6.92 1.96
CA ILE A 60 5.45 -5.65 1.32
C ILE A 60 5.89 -5.62 -0.14
N THR A 61 7.15 -5.93 -0.45
CA THR A 61 7.65 -5.90 -1.83
C THR A 61 7.04 -7.00 -2.69
N SER A 62 6.66 -8.14 -2.10
CA SER A 62 5.94 -9.21 -2.81
C SER A 62 4.52 -8.77 -3.17
N TYR A 63 3.82 -8.12 -2.24
CA TYR A 63 2.51 -7.53 -2.49
C TYR A 63 2.57 -6.46 -3.58
N VAL A 64 3.51 -5.51 -3.46
CA VAL A 64 3.73 -4.44 -4.45
C VAL A 64 4.16 -4.99 -5.81
N GLY A 65 5.04 -6.00 -5.84
CA GLY A 65 5.51 -6.65 -7.05
C GLY A 65 4.39 -7.44 -7.76
N MET A 66 3.60 -8.21 -7.02
CA MET A 66 2.43 -8.92 -7.57
C MET A 66 1.43 -7.92 -8.16
N PHE A 67 1.19 -6.82 -7.47
CA PHE A 67 0.33 -5.75 -7.95
C PHE A 67 0.85 -5.09 -9.24
N ALA A 68 2.16 -4.83 -9.32
CA ALA A 68 2.80 -4.28 -10.52
C ALA A 68 2.67 -5.24 -11.72
N ILE A 69 2.88 -6.54 -11.50
CA ILE A 69 2.71 -7.57 -12.54
C ILE A 69 1.26 -7.59 -13.03
N LEU A 70 0.29 -7.60 -12.10
CA LEU A 70 -1.13 -7.57 -12.45
C LEU A 70 -1.46 -6.34 -13.30
N ARG A 71 -1.00 -5.15 -12.91
CA ARG A 71 -1.17 -3.91 -13.70
C ARG A 71 -0.53 -4.01 -15.08
N GLY A 72 0.69 -4.55 -15.17
CA GLY A 72 1.39 -4.73 -16.44
C GLY A 72 0.64 -5.66 -17.39
N LEU A 73 0.10 -6.78 -16.89
CA LEU A 73 -0.73 -7.69 -17.68
C LEU A 73 -2.03 -7.03 -18.13
N LEU A 74 -2.69 -6.30 -17.23
CA LEU A 74 -3.93 -5.59 -17.54
C LEU A 74 -3.74 -4.52 -18.62
N ALA A 75 -2.55 -3.91 -18.75
CA ALA A 75 -2.28 -2.94 -19.81
C ALA A 75 -2.56 -3.49 -21.22
N PHE A 76 -2.41 -4.79 -21.44
CA PHE A 76 -2.66 -5.44 -22.73
C PHE A 76 -4.12 -5.87 -22.94
N TRP A 77 -4.98 -5.72 -21.93
CA TRP A 77 -6.41 -5.95 -22.08
C TRP A 77 -7.07 -4.69 -22.66
N PHE A 78 -7.17 -4.60 -23.98
CA PHE A 78 -7.71 -3.42 -24.67
C PHE A 78 -9.24 -3.40 -24.59
N VAL A 79 -9.78 -2.47 -23.80
CA VAL A 79 -11.21 -2.26 -23.56
C VAL A 79 -11.49 -0.78 -23.33
N ASP A 80 -12.72 -0.36 -23.58
CA ASP A 80 -13.27 0.99 -23.36
C ASP A 80 -14.59 0.93 -22.54
N GLY A 81 -15.16 2.11 -22.29
CA GLY A 81 -16.42 2.27 -21.58
C GLY A 81 -16.46 1.59 -20.21
N ILE A 82 -17.53 0.83 -19.96
CA ILE A 82 -17.73 0.16 -18.66
C ILE A 82 -16.68 -0.92 -18.36
N GLN A 83 -16.20 -1.61 -19.41
CA GLN A 83 -15.17 -2.63 -19.26
C GLN A 83 -13.84 -2.00 -18.85
N PHE A 84 -13.51 -0.84 -19.41
CA PHE A 84 -12.36 -0.05 -18.97
C PHE A 84 -12.48 0.40 -17.52
N ALA A 85 -13.63 0.96 -17.13
CA ALA A 85 -13.86 1.40 -15.75
C ALA A 85 -13.69 0.25 -14.74
N PHE A 86 -14.17 -0.94 -15.09
CA PHE A 86 -13.94 -2.15 -14.29
C PHE A 86 -12.46 -2.54 -14.26
N LYS A 87 -11.83 -2.66 -15.43
CA LYS A 87 -10.41 -3.00 -15.59
C LYS A 87 -9.50 -2.10 -14.75
N ASP A 88 -9.69 -0.80 -14.83
CA ASP A 88 -8.86 0.18 -14.12
C ASP A 88 -9.03 0.09 -12.60
N SER A 89 -10.23 -0.31 -12.15
CA SER A 89 -10.55 -0.48 -10.74
C SER A 89 -10.04 -1.79 -10.13
N ILE A 90 -9.54 -2.75 -10.95
CA ILE A 90 -9.03 -4.04 -10.47
C ILE A 90 -7.95 -3.86 -9.39
N GLY A 91 -7.14 -2.81 -9.46
CA GLY A 91 -6.11 -2.56 -8.46
C GLY A 91 -6.69 -2.35 -7.05
N SER A 92 -7.70 -1.49 -6.91
CA SER A 92 -8.36 -1.26 -5.63
C SER A 92 -9.19 -2.48 -5.20
N ILE A 93 -9.83 -3.18 -6.14
CA ILE A 93 -10.54 -4.45 -5.88
C ILE A 93 -9.59 -5.50 -5.30
N PHE A 94 -8.37 -5.62 -5.85
CA PHE A 94 -7.35 -6.54 -5.33
C PHE A 94 -7.04 -6.24 -3.87
N SER A 95 -6.88 -4.97 -3.50
CA SER A 95 -6.66 -4.56 -2.11
C SER A 95 -7.84 -4.91 -1.20
N VAL A 96 -9.07 -4.71 -1.67
CA VAL A 96 -10.30 -5.12 -0.96
C VAL A 96 -10.31 -6.63 -0.71
N VAL A 97 -10.02 -7.43 -1.74
CA VAL A 97 -9.98 -8.89 -1.63
C VAL A 97 -8.89 -9.34 -0.66
N VAL A 98 -7.67 -8.83 -0.80
CA VAL A 98 -6.55 -9.19 0.07
C VAL A 98 -6.83 -8.83 1.53
N PHE A 99 -7.33 -7.62 1.80
CA PHE A 99 -7.62 -7.18 3.16
C PHE A 99 -8.81 -7.95 3.75
N GLY A 100 -9.88 -8.15 2.98
CA GLY A 100 -11.06 -8.93 3.38
C GLY A 100 -10.71 -10.38 3.72
N LEU A 101 -10.01 -11.07 2.82
CA LEU A 101 -9.55 -12.44 3.04
C LEU A 101 -8.63 -12.56 4.25
N SER A 102 -7.75 -11.58 4.49
CA SER A 102 -6.85 -11.59 5.66
C SER A 102 -7.63 -11.62 6.99
N ILE A 103 -8.75 -10.89 7.07
CA ILE A 103 -9.62 -10.90 8.24
C ILE A 103 -10.36 -12.24 8.34
N MET A 104 -10.91 -12.75 7.23
CA MET A 104 -11.64 -14.02 7.20
C MET A 104 -10.77 -15.20 7.65
N LEU A 105 -9.49 -15.18 7.31
CA LEU A 105 -8.51 -16.20 7.72
C LEU A 105 -7.97 -16.00 9.14
N GLY A 106 -8.44 -14.98 9.88
CA GLY A 106 -8.00 -14.68 11.25
C GLY A 106 -6.59 -14.10 11.36
N LYS A 107 -5.98 -13.70 10.24
CA LYS A 107 -4.62 -13.12 10.18
C LYS A 107 -4.69 -11.75 9.52
N PRO A 108 -5.13 -10.70 10.24
CA PRO A 108 -5.32 -9.37 9.67
C PRO A 108 -4.03 -8.88 9.03
N ILE A 109 -4.08 -8.34 7.81
CA ILE A 109 -2.86 -8.02 7.05
C ILE A 109 -1.93 -7.04 7.76
N MET A 110 -2.48 -6.18 8.63
CA MET A 110 -1.69 -5.24 9.43
C MET A 110 -0.69 -5.93 10.35
N TYR A 111 -0.96 -7.18 10.74
CA TYR A 111 -0.01 -8.03 11.46
C TYR A 111 1.30 -8.19 10.65
N TYR A 112 1.20 -8.53 9.36
CA TYR A 112 2.37 -8.76 8.51
C TYR A 112 3.11 -7.45 8.19
N PHE A 113 2.36 -6.37 7.95
CA PHE A 113 2.96 -5.03 7.78
C PHE A 113 3.72 -4.59 9.03
N LEU A 114 3.16 -4.79 10.21
CA LEU A 114 3.79 -4.41 11.48
C LEU A 114 5.00 -5.28 11.79
N MET A 115 4.87 -6.61 11.68
CA MET A 115 5.97 -7.55 11.90
C MET A 115 7.18 -7.21 11.04
N GLN A 116 6.93 -6.84 9.79
CA GLN A 116 7.98 -6.39 8.89
C GLN A 116 8.47 -4.97 9.18
N GLY A 117 7.56 -4.04 9.50
CA GLY A 117 7.90 -2.65 9.80
C GLY A 117 8.78 -2.51 11.04
N MET A 118 8.55 -3.35 12.06
CA MET A 118 9.37 -3.41 13.27
C MET A 118 10.72 -4.08 13.01
N SER A 119 10.79 -5.04 12.07
CA SER A 119 12.04 -5.72 11.67
C SER A 119 12.88 -6.21 12.87
N PRO A 120 12.39 -7.17 13.68
CA PRO A 120 13.18 -7.71 14.79
C PRO A 120 14.51 -8.29 14.30
N ASP A 121 15.58 -8.02 15.05
CA ASP A 121 16.94 -8.43 14.72
C ASP A 121 17.29 -9.83 15.27
N SER A 122 16.51 -10.33 16.24
CA SER A 122 16.73 -11.64 16.87
C SER A 122 15.46 -12.49 16.93
N LEU A 123 15.64 -13.82 17.04
CA LEU A 123 14.54 -14.75 17.26
C LEU A 123 13.79 -14.50 18.58
N GLU A 124 14.48 -13.93 19.57
CA GLU A 124 13.89 -13.55 20.85
C GLU A 124 12.96 -12.34 20.67
N GLN A 125 13.45 -11.26 20.05
CA GLN A 125 12.64 -10.10 19.70
C GLN A 125 11.43 -10.48 18.84
N GLU A 126 11.60 -11.40 17.88
CA GLU A 126 10.49 -11.91 17.08
C GLU A 126 9.44 -12.64 17.95
N LYS A 127 9.86 -13.48 18.90
CA LYS A 127 8.92 -14.17 19.82
C LYS A 127 8.20 -13.19 20.74
N SER A 128 8.93 -12.26 21.34
CA SER A 128 8.39 -11.21 22.21
C SER A 128 7.38 -10.34 21.49
N LEU A 129 7.71 -9.91 20.27
CA LEU A 129 6.79 -9.13 19.44
C LEU A 129 5.54 -9.96 19.12
N LYS A 130 5.68 -11.22 18.70
CA LYS A 130 4.53 -12.10 18.45
C LYS A 130 3.63 -12.27 19.68
N ALA A 131 4.22 -12.41 20.87
CA ALA A 131 3.47 -12.50 22.12
C ALA A 131 2.69 -11.20 22.39
N LEU A 132 3.32 -10.04 22.21
CA LEU A 132 2.64 -8.75 22.32
C LEU A 132 1.52 -8.59 21.27
N LEU A 133 1.73 -9.01 20.03
CA LEU A 133 0.73 -8.91 18.97
C LEU A 133 -0.47 -9.86 19.19
N ALA A 134 -0.30 -10.92 19.98
CA ALA A 134 -1.36 -11.85 20.35
C ALA A 134 -2.25 -11.30 21.49
N GLU A 135 -1.81 -10.27 22.20
CA GLU A 135 -2.60 -9.64 23.26
C GLU A 135 -3.93 -9.11 22.72
N SER A 136 -5.01 -9.32 23.47
CA SER A 136 -6.38 -9.09 22.98
C SER A 136 -6.60 -7.67 22.43
N LYS A 137 -6.10 -6.63 23.11
CA LYS A 137 -6.27 -5.24 22.64
C LYS A 137 -5.40 -4.95 21.40
N VAL A 138 -4.21 -5.54 21.32
CA VAL A 138 -3.30 -5.36 20.17
C VAL A 138 -3.88 -6.05 18.95
N TYR A 139 -4.28 -7.33 19.08
CA TYR A 139 -4.95 -8.06 18.01
C TYR A 139 -6.24 -7.35 17.55
N GLY A 140 -7.06 -6.87 18.50
CA GLY A 140 -8.25 -6.07 18.19
C GLY A 140 -7.92 -4.79 17.41
N ALA A 141 -6.84 -4.10 17.75
CA ALA A 141 -6.37 -2.93 17.01
C ALA A 141 -5.86 -3.29 15.61
N LEU A 142 -5.18 -4.43 15.43
CA LEU A 142 -4.76 -4.94 14.12
C LEU A 142 -5.98 -5.20 13.22
N VAL A 143 -7.00 -5.91 13.73
CA VAL A 143 -8.24 -6.17 12.99
C VAL A 143 -8.97 -4.87 12.65
N LYS A 144 -9.12 -3.95 13.61
CA LYS A 144 -9.78 -2.66 13.39
C LYS A 144 -9.04 -1.84 12.33
N SER A 145 -7.72 -1.83 12.37
CA SER A 145 -6.88 -1.14 11.39
C SER A 145 -7.02 -1.75 9.99
N THR A 146 -7.02 -3.09 9.87
CA THR A 146 -7.29 -3.74 8.59
C THR A 146 -8.68 -3.42 8.06
N LYS A 147 -9.71 -3.34 8.93
CA LYS A 147 -11.07 -2.93 8.52
C LYS A 147 -11.13 -1.49 8.00
N ILE A 148 -10.40 -0.57 8.63
CA ILE A 148 -10.31 0.83 8.17
C ILE A 148 -9.73 0.89 6.77
N LEU A 149 -8.59 0.22 6.54
CA LEU A 149 -7.95 0.18 5.22
C LEU A 149 -8.82 -0.54 4.18
N LEU A 150 -9.50 -1.63 4.57
CA LEU A 150 -10.48 -2.31 3.71
C LEU A 150 -11.59 -1.37 3.26
N PHE A 151 -12.15 -0.60 4.19
CA PHE A 151 -13.20 0.36 3.88
C PHE A 151 -12.70 1.46 2.93
N ILE A 152 -11.50 2.01 3.18
CA ILE A 152 -10.88 3.00 2.30
C ILE A 152 -10.67 2.43 0.90
N SER A 153 -10.13 1.21 0.77
CA SER A 153 -9.92 0.54 -0.52
C SER A 153 -11.24 0.29 -1.26
N LEU A 154 -12.32 -0.02 -0.53
CA LEU A 154 -13.65 -0.21 -1.12
C LEU A 154 -14.20 1.11 -1.67
N VAL A 155 -14.13 2.18 -0.89
CA VAL A 155 -14.54 3.52 -1.33
C VAL A 155 -13.71 3.97 -2.53
N ALA A 156 -12.39 3.76 -2.50
CA ALA A 156 -11.49 4.07 -3.62
C ALA A 156 -11.87 3.28 -4.87
N SER A 157 -12.15 1.97 -4.73
CA SER A 157 -12.55 1.12 -5.86
C SER A 157 -13.85 1.58 -6.51
N VAL A 158 -14.88 1.89 -5.71
CA VAL A 158 -16.18 2.37 -6.22
C VAL A 158 -16.01 3.74 -6.87
N THR A 159 -15.28 4.65 -6.23
CA THR A 159 -15.03 6.00 -6.74
C THR A 159 -14.23 5.95 -8.04
N ASN A 160 -13.20 5.12 -8.13
CA ASN A 160 -12.39 4.94 -9.34
C ASN A 160 -13.24 4.44 -10.51
N PHE A 161 -14.10 3.47 -10.25
CA PHE A 161 -15.02 2.93 -11.24
C PHE A 161 -15.95 4.03 -11.77
N LEU A 162 -16.60 4.79 -10.88
CA LEU A 162 -17.52 5.85 -11.27
C LEU A 162 -16.83 6.97 -12.04
N LEU A 163 -15.63 7.39 -11.61
CA LEU A 163 -14.85 8.42 -12.31
C LEU A 163 -14.46 7.96 -13.72
N ASN A 164 -13.93 6.75 -13.86
CA ASN A 164 -13.58 6.22 -15.17
C ASN A 164 -14.81 6.06 -16.07
N PHE A 165 -15.93 5.57 -15.53
CA PHE A 165 -17.18 5.41 -16.27
C PHE A 165 -17.74 6.74 -16.78
N GLN A 166 -17.58 7.82 -16.01
CA GLN A 166 -18.11 9.15 -16.37
C GLN A 166 -17.18 9.95 -17.28
N ILE A 167 -15.86 9.82 -17.11
CA ILE A 167 -14.88 10.67 -17.78
C ILE A 167 -14.29 9.98 -19.02
N VAL A 168 -14.05 8.67 -18.97
CA VAL A 168 -13.42 7.91 -20.06
C VAL A 168 -14.51 7.31 -20.96
N VAL A 169 -15.06 8.17 -21.82
CA VAL A 169 -16.18 7.86 -22.71
C VAL A 169 -15.75 7.65 -24.16
N ALA A 170 -14.52 8.03 -24.53
CA ALA A 170 -14.01 7.85 -25.88
C ALA A 170 -13.63 6.39 -26.15
N ASP A 171 -13.64 6.00 -27.44
CA ASP A 171 -13.26 4.66 -27.86
C ASP A 171 -11.76 4.41 -27.67
N PHE A 172 -11.41 3.16 -27.35
CA PHE A 172 -10.02 2.77 -27.19
C PHE A 172 -9.23 3.02 -28.49
N GLY A 173 -7.98 3.47 -28.35
CA GLY A 173 -7.12 3.75 -29.50
C GLY A 173 -7.33 5.15 -30.10
N THR A 174 -8.10 6.02 -29.45
CA THR A 174 -8.19 7.44 -29.80
C THR A 174 -7.31 8.31 -28.91
N THR A 175 -6.89 9.47 -29.40
CA THR A 175 -6.18 10.48 -28.58
C THR A 175 -7.05 10.96 -27.43
N ALA A 176 -8.35 11.13 -27.68
CA ALA A 176 -9.33 11.54 -26.66
C ALA A 176 -9.39 10.54 -25.49
N PHE A 177 -9.37 9.22 -25.78
CA PHE A 177 -9.31 8.19 -24.74
C PHE A 177 -8.07 8.36 -23.86
N ASN A 178 -6.87 8.49 -24.45
CA ASN A 178 -5.64 8.65 -23.67
C ASN A 178 -5.65 9.92 -22.80
N GLN A 179 -6.17 11.03 -23.32
CA GLN A 179 -6.31 12.27 -22.56
C GLN A 179 -7.30 12.15 -21.40
N GLN A 180 -8.44 11.47 -21.62
CA GLN A 180 -9.42 11.20 -20.56
C GLN A 180 -8.84 10.30 -19.48
N VAL A 181 -8.10 9.25 -19.85
CA VAL A 181 -7.38 8.38 -18.91
C VAL A 181 -6.34 9.18 -18.11
N ALA A 182 -5.58 10.05 -18.78
CA ALA A 182 -4.62 10.93 -18.11
C ALA A 182 -5.30 11.86 -17.09
N GLN A 183 -6.47 12.40 -17.44
CA GLN A 183 -7.26 13.25 -16.56
C GLN A 183 -7.75 12.50 -15.32
N VAL A 184 -8.34 11.31 -15.48
CA VAL A 184 -8.81 10.51 -14.34
C VAL A 184 -7.64 10.12 -13.44
N ASN A 185 -6.54 9.63 -14.03
CA ASN A 185 -5.35 9.23 -13.28
C ASN A 185 -4.77 10.40 -12.47
N ALA A 186 -4.73 11.62 -13.02
CA ALA A 186 -4.28 12.79 -12.28
C ALA A 186 -5.13 13.05 -11.02
N ILE A 187 -6.45 12.90 -11.13
CA ILE A 187 -7.39 13.10 -10.02
C ILE A 187 -7.23 11.99 -8.98
N THR A 188 -7.30 10.74 -9.42
CA THR A 188 -7.34 9.57 -8.54
C THR A 188 -6.01 9.36 -7.83
N GLN A 189 -4.89 9.59 -8.52
CA GLN A 189 -3.57 9.38 -7.95
C GLN A 189 -3.31 10.30 -6.75
N VAL A 190 -3.63 11.59 -6.84
CA VAL A 190 -3.45 12.51 -5.70
C VAL A 190 -4.46 12.17 -4.60
N THR A 191 -5.73 12.04 -4.96
CA THR A 191 -6.82 11.90 -3.99
C THR A 191 -6.72 10.61 -3.19
N PHE A 192 -6.51 9.48 -3.87
CA PHE A 192 -6.45 8.18 -3.21
C PHE A 192 -5.17 8.00 -2.41
N THR A 193 -4.03 8.50 -2.90
CA THR A 193 -2.77 8.45 -2.14
C THR A 193 -2.90 9.19 -0.80
N VAL A 194 -3.49 10.38 -0.80
CA VAL A 194 -3.74 11.13 0.46
C VAL A 194 -4.66 10.36 1.39
N LEU A 195 -5.75 9.79 0.88
CA LEU A 195 -6.69 9.01 1.68
C LEU A 195 -6.05 7.76 2.29
N GLU A 196 -5.23 7.05 1.52
CA GLU A 196 -4.47 5.89 1.97
C GLU A 196 -3.47 6.25 3.08
N PHE A 197 -2.73 7.36 2.92
CA PHE A 197 -1.82 7.85 3.96
C PHE A 197 -2.54 8.22 5.26
N LEU A 198 -3.71 8.86 5.17
CA LEU A 198 -4.52 9.17 6.34
C LEU A 198 -4.99 7.87 7.03
N GLY A 199 -5.48 6.90 6.25
CA GLY A 199 -5.89 5.59 6.76
C GLY A 199 -4.74 4.86 7.45
N ALA A 200 -3.56 4.84 6.84
CA ALA A 200 -2.36 4.22 7.39
C ALA A 200 -1.90 4.94 8.67
N GLY A 201 -1.96 6.26 8.72
CA GLY A 201 -1.65 7.05 9.92
C GLY A 201 -2.59 6.73 11.09
N ILE A 202 -3.90 6.66 10.83
CA ILE A 202 -4.90 6.26 11.83
C ILE A 202 -4.62 4.83 12.32
N ALA A 203 -4.37 3.89 11.40
CA ALA A 203 -4.02 2.51 11.74
C ALA A 203 -2.76 2.44 12.62
N ALA A 204 -1.71 3.16 12.26
CA ALA A 204 -0.47 3.21 13.03
C ALA A 204 -0.70 3.75 14.45
N VAL A 205 -1.48 4.82 14.61
CA VAL A 205 -1.81 5.37 15.94
C VAL A 205 -2.61 4.38 16.79
N LEU A 206 -3.60 3.69 16.19
CA LEU A 206 -4.40 2.69 16.91
C LEU A 206 -3.55 1.51 17.40
N ILE A 207 -2.70 0.97 16.52
CA ILE A 207 -1.81 -0.14 16.83
C ILE A 207 -0.79 0.28 17.90
N ARG A 208 -0.15 1.46 17.73
CA ARG A 208 0.80 2.00 18.70
C ARG A 208 0.18 2.12 20.09
N ARG A 209 -0.99 2.77 20.20
CA ARG A 209 -1.70 2.90 21.48
C ARG A 209 -2.02 1.56 22.13
N ALA A 210 -2.39 0.56 21.32
CA ALA A 210 -2.70 -0.77 21.84
C ALA A 210 -1.45 -1.53 22.31
N MET A 211 -0.32 -1.39 21.63
CA MET A 211 0.95 -2.01 22.05
C MET A 211 1.46 -1.37 23.34
N TYR A 212 1.53 -0.04 23.40
CA TYR A 212 2.03 0.69 24.56
C TYR A 212 1.17 0.50 25.82
N TYR A 213 -0.10 0.15 25.67
CA TYR A 213 -0.95 -0.24 26.80
C TYR A 213 -0.39 -1.44 27.60
N TYR A 214 0.33 -2.36 26.95
CA TYR A 214 0.91 -3.54 27.60
C TYR A 214 2.39 -3.40 27.92
N LEU A 215 3.02 -2.31 27.50
CA LEU A 215 4.41 -2.06 27.80
C LEU A 215 4.52 -1.32 29.14
N PRO A 216 5.53 -1.64 29.97
CA PRO A 216 5.84 -0.87 31.16
C PRO A 216 6.38 0.52 30.81
N THR A 217 6.59 1.35 31.83
CA THR A 217 7.33 2.62 31.77
C THR A 217 8.71 2.41 32.39
N GLU A 218 9.75 3.02 31.83
CA GLU A 218 11.06 3.10 32.48
C GLU A 218 11.04 4.09 33.64
N ASP A 219 11.75 3.78 34.73
CA ASP A 219 11.84 4.68 35.89
C ASP A 219 12.42 6.04 35.49
N GLY A 220 11.64 7.10 35.68
CA GLY A 220 12.05 8.48 35.42
C GLY A 220 11.94 8.95 33.96
N LYS A 221 11.34 8.17 33.06
CA LYS A 221 11.04 8.60 31.67
C LYS A 221 9.55 8.47 31.33
N GLU A 222 9.07 9.35 30.47
CA GLU A 222 7.78 9.13 29.82
C GLU A 222 7.88 7.95 28.85
N GLN A 223 6.81 7.16 28.73
CA GLN A 223 6.80 5.94 27.91
C GLN A 223 7.13 6.21 26.43
N ASP A 224 6.79 7.40 25.92
CA ASP A 224 7.03 7.80 24.54
C ASP A 224 8.52 8.15 24.27
N ASP A 225 9.34 8.33 25.31
CA ASP A 225 10.78 8.65 25.22
C ASP A 225 11.69 7.41 25.28
N SER A 226 11.15 6.25 25.64
CA SER A 226 11.89 4.98 25.72
C SER A 226 11.89 4.21 24.40
N ASP A 227 12.96 3.46 24.13
CA ASP A 227 13.02 2.59 22.96
C ASP A 227 12.00 1.45 23.09
N PHE A 228 11.30 1.15 21.99
CA PHE A 228 10.27 0.12 22.00
C PHE A 228 10.80 -1.26 22.40
N TRP A 229 12.01 -1.63 21.95
CA TRP A 229 12.59 -2.93 22.23
C TRP A 229 13.03 -3.05 23.69
N ASP A 230 13.53 -1.96 24.28
CA ASP A 230 13.88 -1.90 25.70
C ASP A 230 12.62 -2.11 26.58
N LEU A 231 11.52 -1.43 26.24
CA LEU A 231 10.24 -1.60 26.92
C LEU A 231 9.67 -3.03 26.79
N LEU A 232 9.82 -3.63 25.61
CA LEU A 232 9.35 -4.99 25.37
C LEU A 232 10.17 -6.02 26.16
N GLN A 233 11.49 -5.84 26.23
CA GLN A 233 12.36 -6.68 27.07
C GLN A 233 12.00 -6.55 28.55
N LEU A 234 11.73 -5.32 29.01
CA LEU A 234 11.31 -5.07 30.39
C LEU A 234 9.98 -5.76 30.73
N ARG A 235 9.00 -5.74 29.80
CA ARG A 235 7.74 -6.48 29.93
C ARG A 235 8.00 -7.97 30.13
N ASP A 236 8.83 -8.56 29.30
CA ASP A 236 9.08 -10.00 29.33
C ASP A 236 9.81 -10.41 30.61
N HIS A 237 10.78 -9.62 31.07
CA HIS A 237 11.44 -9.84 32.36
C HIS A 237 10.45 -9.80 33.54
N GLN A 238 9.51 -8.84 33.53
CA GLN A 238 8.47 -8.73 34.56
C GLN A 238 7.48 -9.90 34.53
N GLN A 239 7.12 -10.39 33.34
CA GLN A 239 6.25 -11.57 33.20
C GLN A 239 6.93 -12.83 33.73
N ILE A 240 8.21 -13.05 33.40
CA ILE A 240 8.98 -14.19 33.92
C ILE A 240 9.06 -14.16 35.45
N ALA A 241 9.29 -12.97 36.03
CA ALA A 241 9.35 -12.81 37.49
C ALA A 241 7.99 -12.98 38.19
N ALA A 242 6.88 -12.75 37.49
CA ALA A 242 5.54 -12.96 38.04
C ALA A 242 5.10 -14.44 38.00
N ASP A 243 5.66 -15.22 37.08
CA ASP A 243 5.35 -16.65 36.89
C ASP A 243 6.26 -17.60 37.70
N SER A 244 7.30 -17.07 38.36
CA SER A 244 8.27 -17.80 39.21
C SER A 244 7.93 -17.74 40.70
#